data_AF-A0A959JYP9-F1
#
_entry.id   AF-A0A959JYP9-F1
#
_cell.length_a   1.000
_cell.length_b   1.000
_cell.length_c   1.000
_cell.angle_alpha   90.00
_cell.angle_beta   90.00
_cell.angle_gamma   90.00
#
_symmetry.space_group_name_H-M   'P 1'
#
loop_
_entity.id
_entity.type
_entity.pdbx_description
1 polymer ?
#
loop_
_entity_poly.entity_id
_entity_poly.type
_entity_poly.pdbx_seq_one_letter_code
_entity_poly.pdbx_strand_id
1 'polypeptide(L)'
;MAIKYPLHQLEPLLVASPIQRSGTTLIQRLLSSAPNTLIYGESCAHDINLMLGLWIQKQGMFDHRSEWRNKQLEQVLAGDVDDWIPDLIPNTTAYLANFECLIADSIEFYARFARDHGRDRWGVKLPGWNAFQLENIMNLIPATKIIYIVRDIRDCICSAKNAFMCQDLDAIAEFISIWRTNLTQAKQKLKSCQVFWIAYDD
;
A
#
# COMPACT_ATOMS: atom_id res chain seq x y z
N MET A 1 4.78 4.66 26.19
CA MET A 1 5.26 3.65 25.22
C MET A 1 5.90 4.44 24.09
N ALA A 2 7.23 4.41 23.97
CA ALA A 2 7.96 5.27 23.04
C ALA A 2 7.73 4.80 21.59
N ILE A 3 7.45 5.75 20.70
CA ILE A 3 7.38 5.55 19.23
C ILE A 3 8.71 4.89 18.82
N LYS A 4 8.68 3.61 18.43
CA LYS A 4 9.92 2.88 18.18
C LYS A 4 10.37 2.90 16.73
N TYR A 5 9.45 3.10 15.76
CA TYR A 5 9.81 3.19 14.35
C TYR A 5 8.87 4.16 13.61
N PRO A 6 9.34 5.34 13.21
CA PRO A 6 8.56 6.20 12.35
C PRO A 6 8.55 5.66 10.91
N LEU A 7 7.42 5.80 10.20
CA LEU A 7 7.23 5.29 8.84
C LEU A 7 8.35 5.67 7.86
N HIS A 8 9.00 6.82 8.07
CA HIS A 8 10.11 7.30 7.24
C HIS A 8 11.40 6.47 7.31
N GLN A 9 11.54 5.54 8.26
CA GLN A 9 12.69 4.65 8.37
C GLN A 9 12.52 3.34 7.59
N LEU A 10 11.32 3.10 7.03
CA LEU A 10 11.02 1.91 6.27
C LEU A 10 11.43 2.08 4.81
N GLU A 11 12.02 1.05 4.22
CA GLU A 11 12.49 1.06 2.82
C GLU A 11 11.89 -0.09 1.98
N PRO A 12 10.56 -0.20 1.83
CA PRO A 12 9.95 -1.30 1.10
C PRO A 12 10.20 -1.22 -0.41
N LEU A 13 10.40 -2.38 -1.03
CA LEU A 13 10.35 -2.55 -2.48
C LEU A 13 8.97 -3.06 -2.91
N LEU A 14 8.23 -2.28 -3.71
CA LEU A 14 6.93 -2.68 -4.23
C LEU A 14 7.09 -3.23 -5.65
N VAL A 15 6.56 -4.42 -5.91
CA VAL A 15 6.50 -4.99 -7.27
C VAL A 15 5.06 -4.91 -7.75
N ALA A 16 4.81 -4.09 -8.78
CA ALA A 16 3.48 -3.81 -9.30
C ALA A 16 3.42 -3.97 -10.82
N SER A 17 2.19 -4.06 -11.33
CA SER A 17 1.88 -4.07 -12.77
C SER A 17 0.47 -3.55 -13.00
N PRO A 18 0.10 -3.16 -14.23
CA PRO A 18 -1.26 -2.70 -14.52
C PRO A 18 -2.32 -3.76 -14.25
N ILE A 19 -1.97 -5.04 -14.39
CA ILE A 19 -2.88 -6.17 -14.20
C ILE A 19 -2.12 -7.47 -13.91
N GLN A 20 -2.82 -8.55 -13.59
CA GLN A 20 -2.25 -9.89 -13.48
C GLN A 20 -1.61 -10.36 -14.80
N ARG A 21 -0.83 -11.43 -14.74
CA ARG A 21 -0.19 -12.07 -15.91
C ARG A 21 0.90 -11.23 -16.61
N SER A 22 1.31 -10.12 -16.01
CA SER A 22 2.44 -9.30 -16.45
C SER A 22 3.81 -9.73 -15.90
N GLY A 23 3.92 -10.91 -15.25
CA GLY A 23 5.21 -11.43 -14.79
C GLY A 23 5.67 -10.99 -13.40
N THR A 24 4.81 -10.38 -12.58
CA THR A 24 5.16 -9.96 -11.21
C THR A 24 5.65 -11.11 -10.32
N THR A 25 5.11 -12.32 -10.48
CA THR A 25 5.59 -13.52 -9.76
C THR A 25 6.99 -13.96 -10.22
N LEU A 26 7.36 -13.75 -11.49
CA LEU A 26 8.72 -14.01 -11.97
C LEU A 26 9.70 -13.05 -11.29
N ILE A 27 9.37 -11.76 -11.24
CA ILE A 27 10.19 -10.75 -10.56
C ILE A 27 10.29 -11.04 -9.06
N GLN A 28 9.19 -11.42 -8.41
CA GLN A 28 9.23 -11.85 -7.00
C GLN A 28 10.23 -13.00 -6.78
N ARG A 29 10.20 -14.03 -7.64
CA ARG A 29 11.11 -15.19 -7.56
C ARG A 29 12.57 -14.78 -7.84
N LEU A 30 12.80 -13.95 -8.85
CA LEU A 30 14.12 -13.45 -9.21
C LEU A 30 14.74 -12.63 -8.09
N LEU A 31 13.98 -11.71 -7.50
CA LEU A 31 14.48 -10.90 -6.39
C LEU A 31 14.71 -11.76 -5.15
N SER A 32 13.82 -12.70 -4.84
CA SER A 32 13.97 -13.56 -3.67
C SER A 32 15.06 -14.63 -3.80
N SER A 33 15.54 -14.91 -5.03
CA SER A 33 16.70 -15.79 -5.24
C SER A 33 18.03 -15.09 -4.92
N ALA A 34 18.05 -13.75 -4.88
CA ALA A 34 19.20 -13.00 -4.40
C ALA A 34 19.38 -13.22 -2.88
N PRO A 35 20.60 -13.50 -2.39
CA PRO A 35 20.83 -13.85 -0.98
C PRO A 35 20.33 -12.82 0.04
N ASN A 36 20.26 -11.54 -0.33
CA ASN A 36 19.95 -10.43 0.57
C ASN A 36 18.51 -9.90 0.45
N THR A 37 17.66 -10.48 -0.39
CA THR A 37 16.33 -9.91 -0.71
C THR A 37 15.20 -10.91 -0.46
N LEU A 38 14.07 -10.43 0.06
CA LEU A 38 12.83 -11.20 0.24
C LEU A 38 11.60 -10.40 -0.20
N ILE A 39 10.84 -10.91 -1.18
CA ILE A 39 9.62 -10.26 -1.64
C ILE A 39 8.40 -11.10 -1.27
N TYR A 40 7.57 -10.56 -0.38
CA TYR A 40 6.32 -11.18 0.04
C TYR A 40 5.24 -11.09 -1.05
N GLY A 41 4.23 -11.96 -0.92
CA GLY A 41 3.14 -12.07 -1.88
C GLY A 41 2.01 -11.06 -1.68
N GLU A 42 0.90 -11.33 -2.37
CA GLU A 42 -0.26 -10.43 -2.49
C GLU A 42 -0.98 -10.22 -1.17
N SER A 43 -1.03 -11.23 -0.28
CA SER A 43 -1.64 -11.11 1.05
C SER A 43 -1.00 -9.97 1.86
N CYS A 44 0.33 -9.93 1.95
CA CYS A 44 1.03 -8.85 2.67
C CYS A 44 0.84 -7.49 1.99
N ALA A 45 0.74 -7.44 0.67
CA ALA A 45 0.45 -6.19 -0.04
C ALA A 45 -0.98 -5.69 0.24
N HIS A 46 -1.96 -6.60 0.34
CA HIS A 46 -3.33 -6.26 0.74
C HIS A 46 -3.40 -5.78 2.19
N ASP A 47 -2.65 -6.40 3.10
CA ASP A 47 -2.56 -5.95 4.50
C ASP A 47 -2.01 -4.53 4.59
N ILE A 48 -0.93 -4.22 3.85
CA ILE A 48 -0.38 -2.85 3.76
C ILE A 48 -1.43 -1.86 3.26
N ASN A 49 -2.15 -2.20 2.18
CA ASN A 49 -3.21 -1.34 1.63
C ASN A 49 -4.35 -1.11 2.63
N LEU A 50 -4.78 -2.16 3.33
CA LEU A 50 -5.84 -2.08 4.34
C LEU A 50 -5.45 -1.16 5.48
N MET A 51 -4.24 -1.36 6.02
CA MET A 51 -3.71 -0.62 7.17
C MET A 51 -3.52 0.86 6.83
N LEU A 52 -2.91 1.18 5.69
CA LEU A 52 -2.75 2.57 5.26
C LEU A 52 -4.09 3.23 4.90
N GLY A 53 -5.00 2.48 4.26
CA GLY A 53 -6.35 2.95 3.96
C GLY A 53 -7.12 3.34 5.21
N LEU A 54 -7.00 2.56 6.29
CA LEU A 54 -7.60 2.88 7.58
C LEU A 54 -7.06 4.19 8.15
N TRP A 55 -5.75 4.44 8.09
CA TRP A 55 -5.18 5.70 8.58
C TRP A 55 -5.56 6.90 7.72
N ILE A 56 -5.55 6.78 6.39
CA ILE A 56 -6.03 7.85 5.50
C ILE A 56 -7.49 8.20 5.82
N GLN A 57 -8.33 7.17 6.01
CA GLN A 57 -9.74 7.37 6.38
C GLN A 57 -9.86 8.08 7.73
N LYS A 58 -9.11 7.63 8.75
CA LYS A 58 -9.13 8.27 10.09
C LYS A 58 -8.62 9.70 10.04
N GLN A 59 -7.56 9.99 9.30
CA GLN A 59 -7.06 11.34 9.10
C GLN A 59 -8.14 12.25 8.50
N GLY A 60 -8.80 11.80 7.42
CA GLY A 60 -9.88 12.56 6.77
C GLY A 60 -11.11 12.81 7.66
N MET A 61 -11.38 11.95 8.65
CA MET A 61 -12.49 12.17 9.60
C MET A 61 -12.25 13.32 10.59
N PHE A 62 -10.98 13.65 10.88
CA PHE A 62 -10.63 14.57 11.97
C PHE A 62 -10.11 15.94 11.50
N ASP A 63 -9.85 16.10 10.20
CA ASP A 63 -9.16 17.27 9.65
C ASP A 63 -9.89 18.62 9.90
N HIS A 64 -11.22 18.62 9.99
CA HIS A 64 -12.02 19.86 10.17
C HIS A 64 -12.72 19.99 11.53
N ARG A 65 -12.63 18.99 12.41
CA ARG A 65 -13.35 18.97 13.71
C ARG A 65 -12.48 18.62 14.91
N SER A 66 -11.16 18.53 14.73
CA SER A 66 -10.23 18.10 15.79
C SER A 66 -10.30 18.97 17.04
N GLU A 67 -10.29 20.30 16.90
CA GLU A 67 -10.32 21.22 18.04
C GLU A 67 -11.62 21.10 18.85
N TRP A 68 -12.76 21.05 18.15
CA TRP A 68 -14.07 20.90 18.79
C TRP A 68 -14.18 19.58 19.58
N ARG A 69 -13.71 18.46 19.01
CA ARG A 69 -13.70 17.16 19.70
C ARG A 69 -12.77 17.14 20.90
N ASN A 70 -11.58 17.73 20.77
CA ASN A 70 -10.61 17.79 21.86
C ASN A 70 -11.16 18.62 23.03
N LYS A 71 -11.80 19.76 22.74
CA LYS A 71 -12.47 20.58 23.76
C LYS A 71 -13.61 19.84 24.43
N GLN A 72 -14.43 19.11 23.68
CA GLN A 72 -15.51 18.29 24.25
C GLN A 72 -14.96 17.22 25.19
N LEU A 73 -13.85 16.56 24.84
CA LEU A 73 -13.16 15.63 25.74
C LEU A 73 -12.67 16.32 27.02
N GLU A 74 -12.06 17.50 26.90
CA GLU A 74 -11.59 18.28 28.05
C GLU A 74 -12.73 18.66 29.00
N GLN A 75 -13.88 19.08 28.47
CA GLN A 75 -15.08 19.39 29.25
C GLN A 75 -15.58 18.16 30.02
N VAL A 76 -15.71 17.02 29.34
CA VAL A 76 -16.14 15.77 29.98
C VAL A 76 -15.16 15.34 31.08
N LEU A 77 -13.85 15.45 30.84
CA LEU A 77 -12.82 15.14 31.84
C LEU A 77 -12.83 16.10 33.03
N ALA A 78 -13.30 17.33 32.85
CA ALA A 78 -13.53 18.31 33.91
C ALA A 78 -14.86 18.12 34.66
N GLY A 79 -15.69 17.15 34.24
CA GLY A 79 -17.00 16.85 34.84
C GLY A 79 -18.17 17.62 34.22
N ASP A 80 -17.94 18.40 33.15
CA ASP A 80 -18.98 19.10 32.39
C ASP A 80 -19.63 18.12 31.40
N VAL A 81 -20.74 17.51 31.84
CA VAL A 81 -21.43 16.43 31.12
C VAL A 81 -22.92 16.71 30.85
N ASP A 82 -23.39 17.93 31.14
CA ASP A 82 -24.78 18.34 30.93
C ASP A 82 -24.99 18.93 29.52
N ASP A 83 -24.51 18.21 28.51
CA ASP A 83 -24.61 18.57 27.09
C ASP A 83 -24.81 17.30 26.22
N TRP A 84 -25.25 17.48 24.97
CA TRP A 84 -25.35 16.39 24.01
C TRP A 84 -23.96 15.99 23.48
N ILE A 85 -23.46 14.85 23.98
CA ILE A 85 -22.14 14.29 23.63
C ILE A 85 -22.32 13.04 22.76
N PRO A 86 -22.48 13.18 21.42
CA PRO A 86 -22.79 12.06 20.54
C PRO A 86 -21.61 11.13 20.27
N ASP A 87 -20.38 11.59 20.48
CA ASP A 87 -19.15 10.85 20.21
C ASP A 87 -18.05 11.36 21.14
N LEU A 88 -17.29 10.45 21.76
CA LEU A 88 -16.19 10.77 22.66
C LEU A 88 -15.00 9.88 22.31
N ILE A 89 -13.90 10.51 21.91
CA ILE A 89 -12.67 9.84 21.51
C ILE A 89 -11.49 10.45 22.27
N PRO A 90 -10.34 9.75 22.36
CA PRO A 90 -9.11 10.37 22.83
C PRO A 90 -8.74 11.61 22.00
N ASN A 91 -7.87 12.46 22.54
CA ASN A 91 -7.31 13.60 21.83
C ASN A 91 -6.91 13.20 20.40
N THR A 92 -7.41 13.93 19.39
CA THR A 92 -7.32 13.52 17.99
C THR A 92 -5.89 13.36 17.50
N THR A 93 -4.98 14.23 17.94
CA THR A 93 -3.55 14.15 17.61
C THR A 93 -2.93 12.89 18.19
N ALA A 94 -3.16 12.61 19.48
CA ALA A 94 -2.66 11.39 20.12
C ALA A 94 -3.28 10.11 19.52
N TYR A 95 -4.56 10.17 19.18
CA TYR A 95 -5.29 9.07 18.55
C TYR A 95 -4.73 8.74 17.16
N LEU A 96 -4.54 9.74 16.30
CA LEU A 96 -3.95 9.56 14.97
C LEU A 96 -2.49 9.07 15.04
N ALA A 97 -1.69 9.60 15.96
CA ALA A 97 -0.32 9.12 16.19
C ALA A 97 -0.29 7.63 16.61
N ASN A 98 -1.27 7.18 17.38
CA ASN A 98 -1.37 5.76 17.75
C ASN A 98 -1.71 4.86 16.54
N PHE A 99 -2.57 5.31 15.62
CA PHE A 99 -2.80 4.60 14.36
C PHE A 99 -1.53 4.52 13.51
N GLU A 100 -0.78 5.63 13.41
CA GLU A 100 0.48 5.65 12.68
C GLU A 100 1.47 4.63 13.27
N CYS A 101 1.60 4.56 14.60
CA CYS A 101 2.44 3.56 15.27
C CYS A 101 2.01 2.13 14.95
N LEU A 102 0.71 1.83 15.03
CA LEU A 102 0.17 0.49 14.74
C LEU A 102 0.52 0.04 13.31
N ILE A 103 0.46 0.96 12.35
CA ILE A 103 0.76 0.70 10.95
C ILE A 103 2.25 0.53 10.75
N ALA A 104 3.06 1.43 11.32
CA ALA A 104 4.50 1.34 11.26
C ALA A 104 5.01 0.02 11.84
N ASP A 105 4.49 -0.40 13.00
CA ASP A 105 4.85 -1.68 13.64
C ASP A 105 4.45 -2.89 12.78
N SER A 106 3.27 -2.84 12.15
CA SER A 106 2.81 -3.89 11.23
C SER A 106 3.71 -4.03 10.00
N ILE A 107 4.15 -2.91 9.43
CA ILE A 107 5.03 -2.91 8.25
C ILE A 107 6.46 -3.28 8.64
N GLU A 108 6.96 -2.76 9.76
CA GLU A 108 8.28 -3.08 10.32
C GLU A 108 8.40 -4.56 10.67
N PHE A 109 7.30 -5.25 11.02
CA PHE A 109 7.31 -6.70 11.20
C PHE A 109 7.82 -7.42 9.95
N TYR A 110 7.40 -7.02 8.75
CA TYR A 110 7.88 -7.62 7.49
C TYR A 110 9.38 -7.36 7.27
N ALA A 111 9.84 -6.15 7.59
CA ALA A 111 11.25 -5.77 7.49
C ALA A 111 12.12 -6.56 8.47
N ARG A 112 11.70 -6.65 9.73
CA ARG A 112 12.39 -7.40 10.79
C ARG A 112 12.42 -8.89 10.46
N PHE A 113 11.29 -9.48 10.07
CA PHE A 113 11.24 -10.89 9.70
C PHE A 113 12.22 -11.22 8.56
N ALA A 114 12.32 -10.35 7.55
CA ALA A 114 13.29 -10.51 6.47
C ALA A 114 14.73 -10.47 7.01
N ARG A 115 15.07 -9.46 7.83
CA ARG A 115 16.40 -9.31 8.43
C ARG A 115 16.79 -10.48 9.33
N ASP A 116 15.87 -11.00 10.13
CA ASP A 116 16.10 -12.16 11.00
C ASP A 116 16.45 -13.42 10.19
N HIS A 117 16.12 -13.45 8.90
CA HIS A 117 16.46 -14.52 7.96
C HIS A 117 17.61 -14.13 7.00
N GLY A 118 18.41 -13.13 7.36
CA GLY A 118 19.58 -12.69 6.58
C GLY A 118 19.20 -11.93 5.29
N ARG A 119 18.00 -11.35 5.23
CA ARG A 119 17.50 -10.60 4.07
C ARG A 119 17.41 -9.11 4.42
N ASP A 120 18.44 -8.35 4.04
CA ASP A 120 18.52 -6.91 4.31
C ASP A 120 17.52 -6.08 3.50
N ARG A 121 17.09 -6.59 2.34
CA ARG A 121 16.08 -5.98 1.48
C ARG A 121 14.79 -6.76 1.55
N TRP A 122 13.68 -6.04 1.61
CA TRP A 122 12.37 -6.65 1.65
C TRP A 122 11.36 -5.85 0.81
N GLY A 123 10.24 -6.48 0.52
CA GLY A 123 9.21 -5.87 -0.29
C GLY A 123 7.96 -6.71 -0.42
N VAL A 124 6.97 -6.20 -1.14
CA VAL A 124 5.72 -6.93 -1.40
C VAL A 124 5.37 -6.83 -2.87
N LYS A 125 4.62 -7.82 -3.37
CA LYS A 125 4.16 -7.86 -4.76
C LYS A 125 2.64 -7.82 -4.84
N LEU A 126 2.10 -6.99 -5.72
CA LEU A 126 0.67 -6.99 -6.08
C LEU A 126 0.47 -6.65 -7.57
N PRO A 127 -0.02 -7.58 -8.39
CA PRO A 127 -0.46 -7.24 -9.75
C PRO A 127 -1.76 -6.43 -9.71
N GLY A 128 -1.92 -5.50 -10.65
CA GLY A 128 -3.11 -4.64 -10.68
C GLY A 128 -3.17 -3.62 -9.55
N TRP A 129 -2.03 -3.33 -8.90
CA TRP A 129 -1.96 -2.33 -7.84
C TRP A 129 -2.25 -0.95 -8.41
N ASN A 130 -3.33 -0.32 -7.95
CA ASN A 130 -3.75 0.97 -8.47
C ASN A 130 -2.73 2.07 -8.10
N ALA A 131 -2.61 3.07 -8.97
CA ALA A 131 -1.58 4.10 -8.84
C ALA A 131 -1.80 5.05 -7.65
N PHE A 132 -3.05 5.23 -7.20
CA PHE A 132 -3.36 6.07 -6.03
C PHE A 132 -2.83 5.45 -4.74
N GLN A 133 -2.98 4.14 -4.57
CA GLN A 133 -2.43 3.42 -3.42
C GLN A 133 -0.90 3.48 -3.42
N LEU A 134 -0.28 3.24 -4.58
CA LEU A 134 1.18 3.34 -4.72
C LEU A 134 1.70 4.76 -4.40
N GLU A 135 1.03 5.80 -4.90
CA GLU A 135 1.34 7.20 -4.59
C GLU A 135 1.19 7.51 -3.09
N ASN A 136 0.12 7.04 -2.45
CA ASN A 136 -0.08 7.19 -1.01
C ASN A 136 1.01 6.49 -0.21
N ILE A 137 1.42 5.28 -0.60
CA ILE A 137 2.53 4.58 0.07
C ILE A 137 3.83 5.38 -0.07
N MET A 138 4.15 5.90 -1.25
CA MET A 138 5.35 6.73 -1.43
C MET A 138 5.32 8.00 -0.59
N ASN A 139 4.16 8.63 -0.44
CA ASN A 139 4.01 9.83 0.37
C ASN A 139 4.19 9.54 1.88
N LEU A 140 3.73 8.38 2.34
CA LEU A 140 3.80 7.99 3.75
C LEU A 140 5.12 7.33 4.13
N ILE A 141 5.75 6.65 3.18
CA ILE A 141 7.03 5.96 3.33
C ILE A 141 7.96 6.47 2.23
N PRO A 142 8.62 7.63 2.44
CA PRO A 142 9.36 8.33 1.38
C PRO A 142 10.55 7.56 0.80
N ALA A 143 11.04 6.51 1.47
CA ALA A 143 12.11 5.67 0.96
C ALA A 143 11.61 4.45 0.15
N THR A 144 10.29 4.33 -0.06
CA THR A 144 9.68 3.29 -0.91
C THR A 144 10.28 3.31 -2.31
N LYS A 145 10.55 2.14 -2.87
CA LYS A 145 10.92 1.97 -4.28
C LYS A 145 9.89 1.10 -4.98
N ILE A 146 9.65 1.35 -6.26
CA ILE A 146 8.66 0.61 -7.05
C ILE A 146 9.34 0.02 -8.28
N ILE A 147 9.14 -1.28 -8.50
CA ILE A 147 9.36 -1.92 -9.80
C ILE A 147 7.98 -2.08 -10.44
N TYR A 148 7.75 -1.37 -11.55
CA TYR A 148 6.49 -1.39 -12.26
C TYR A 148 6.64 -2.10 -13.60
N ILE A 149 6.05 -3.28 -13.74
CA ILE A 149 6.23 -4.17 -14.90
C ILE A 149 5.06 -3.98 -15.86
N VAL A 150 5.36 -3.74 -17.12
CA VAL A 150 4.38 -3.58 -18.19
C VAL A 150 4.61 -4.69 -19.20
N ARG A 151 3.53 -5.38 -19.56
CA ARG A 151 3.51 -6.42 -20.59
C ARG A 151 2.38 -6.12 -21.57
N ASP A 152 2.55 -6.51 -22.84
CA ASP A 152 1.50 -6.40 -23.85
C ASP A 152 0.19 -7.04 -23.37
N ILE A 153 -0.92 -6.32 -23.54
CA ILE A 153 -2.24 -6.74 -23.07
C ILE A 153 -2.71 -8.02 -23.78
N ARG A 154 -2.33 -8.25 -25.04
CA ARG A 154 -2.69 -9.46 -25.81
C ARG A 154 -2.08 -10.70 -25.17
N ASP A 155 -0.83 -10.61 -24.73
CA ASP A 155 -0.13 -11.70 -24.06
C ASP A 155 -0.64 -11.93 -22.64
N CYS A 156 -1.01 -10.85 -21.94
CA CYS A 156 -1.67 -10.95 -20.65
C CYS A 156 -3.02 -11.68 -20.78
N ILE A 157 -3.84 -11.36 -21.78
CA ILE A 157 -5.13 -12.03 -22.06
C ILE A 157 -4.91 -13.50 -22.43
N CYS A 158 -3.96 -13.79 -23.32
CA CYS A 158 -3.63 -15.17 -23.68
C CYS A 158 -3.26 -16.01 -22.45
N SER A 159 -2.40 -15.45 -21.59
CA SER A 159 -2.02 -16.09 -20.32
C SER A 159 -3.19 -16.19 -19.32
N ALA A 160 -4.07 -15.19 -19.28
CA ALA A 160 -5.24 -15.15 -18.41
C ALA A 160 -6.29 -16.19 -18.84
N LYS A 161 -6.50 -16.39 -20.13
CA LYS A 161 -7.36 -17.45 -20.69
C LYS A 161 -6.90 -18.84 -20.25
N ASN A 162 -5.60 -19.12 -20.37
CA ASN A 162 -5.02 -20.39 -19.93
C ASN A 162 -5.10 -20.59 -18.41
N ALA A 163 -5.28 -19.51 -17.64
CA ALA A 163 -5.48 -19.54 -16.19
C ALA A 163 -6.97 -19.43 -15.79
N PHE A 164 -7.90 -19.54 -16.74
CA PHE A 164 -9.35 -19.43 -16.51
C PHE A 164 -9.82 -18.10 -15.89
N MET A 165 -9.05 -17.01 -16.07
CA MET A 165 -9.36 -15.70 -15.49
C MET A 165 -10.22 -14.80 -16.36
N CYS A 166 -10.19 -14.98 -17.68
CA CYS A 166 -11.09 -14.30 -18.62
C CYS A 166 -11.46 -15.27 -19.74
N GLN A 167 -12.72 -15.69 -19.82
CA GLN A 167 -13.17 -16.73 -20.76
C GLN A 167 -14.11 -16.22 -21.83
N ASP A 168 -14.90 -15.19 -21.52
CA ASP A 168 -15.84 -14.55 -22.43
C ASP A 168 -15.38 -13.14 -22.84
N LEU A 169 -16.14 -12.52 -23.74
CA LEU A 169 -15.83 -11.19 -24.27
C LEU A 169 -15.96 -10.09 -23.21
N ASP A 170 -16.88 -10.24 -22.26
CA ASP A 170 -17.12 -9.24 -21.21
C ASP A 170 -15.94 -9.21 -20.23
N ALA A 171 -15.49 -10.38 -19.77
CA ALA A 171 -14.31 -10.53 -18.94
C ALA A 171 -13.04 -10.04 -19.64
N ILE A 172 -12.90 -10.26 -20.95
CA ILE A 172 -11.80 -9.70 -21.74
C ILE A 172 -11.87 -8.17 -21.79
N ALA A 173 -13.05 -7.60 -22.03
CA ALA A 173 -13.25 -6.16 -22.07
C ALA A 173 -12.94 -5.51 -20.71
N GLU A 174 -13.37 -6.12 -19.61
CA GLU A 174 -13.02 -5.69 -18.26
C GLU A 174 -11.50 -5.75 -18.02
N PHE A 175 -10.85 -6.85 -18.41
CA PHE A 175 -9.40 -7.03 -18.27
C PHE A 175 -8.62 -5.95 -19.03
N ILE A 176 -9.03 -5.62 -20.26
CA ILE A 176 -8.45 -4.52 -21.04
C ILE A 176 -8.69 -3.17 -20.36
N SER A 177 -9.90 -2.94 -19.85
CA SER A 177 -10.26 -1.69 -19.17
C SER A 177 -9.41 -1.46 -17.92
N ILE A 178 -9.24 -2.47 -17.08
CA ILE A 178 -8.40 -2.42 -15.87
C ILE A 178 -6.95 -2.14 -16.26
N TRP A 179 -6.38 -2.89 -17.21
CA TRP A 179 -5.00 -2.69 -17.66
C TRP A 179 -4.77 -1.26 -18.16
N ARG A 180 -5.68 -0.76 -19.02
CA ARG A 180 -5.57 0.57 -19.61
C ARG A 180 -5.67 1.65 -18.54
N THR A 181 -6.63 1.51 -17.63
CA THR A 181 -6.86 2.46 -16.53
C THR A 181 -5.65 2.52 -15.61
N ASN A 182 -5.20 1.38 -15.11
CA ASN A 182 -4.07 1.30 -14.18
C ASN A 182 -2.77 1.78 -14.83
N LEU A 183 -2.47 1.40 -16.08
CA LEU A 183 -1.28 1.86 -16.78
C LEU A 183 -1.30 3.38 -17.01
N THR A 184 -2.46 3.92 -17.42
CA THR A 184 -2.61 5.36 -17.65
C THR A 184 -2.38 6.13 -16.35
N GLN A 185 -3.03 5.71 -15.27
CA GLN A 185 -2.88 6.35 -13.96
C GLN A 185 -1.44 6.21 -13.43
N ALA A 186 -0.81 5.05 -13.60
CA ALA A 186 0.57 4.83 -13.19
C ALA A 186 1.53 5.77 -13.93
N LYS A 187 1.40 5.91 -15.26
CA LYS A 187 2.22 6.86 -16.04
C LYS A 187 2.00 8.32 -15.64
N GLN A 188 0.81 8.66 -15.15
CA GLN A 188 0.49 10.02 -14.70
C GLN A 188 1.07 10.33 -13.31
N LYS A 189 0.95 9.37 -12.37
CA LYS A 189 1.27 9.55 -10.95
C LYS A 189 2.67 9.11 -10.56
N LEU A 190 3.14 8.00 -11.12
CA LEU A 190 4.41 7.35 -10.76
C LEU A 190 5.57 7.90 -11.60
N LYS A 191 5.86 9.20 -11.43
CA LYS A 191 6.93 9.92 -12.16
C LYS A 191 8.21 10.15 -11.34
N SER A 192 8.26 9.61 -10.12
CA SER A 192 9.41 9.75 -9.23
C SER A 192 10.62 8.93 -9.72
N CYS A 193 11.84 9.36 -9.36
CA CYS A 193 13.06 8.58 -9.53
C CYS A 193 13.05 7.26 -8.71
N GLN A 194 12.07 7.09 -7.83
CA GLN A 194 11.83 5.87 -7.05
C GLN A 194 11.17 4.74 -7.85
N VAL A 195 10.75 5.01 -9.10
CA VAL A 195 10.02 4.06 -9.94
C VAL A 195 10.90 3.56 -11.06
N PHE A 196 11.17 2.25 -11.06
CA PHE A 196 11.86 1.54 -12.13
C PHE A 196 10.83 0.81 -13.01
N TRP A 197 10.76 1.19 -14.27
CA TRP A 197 9.84 0.62 -15.24
C TRP A 197 10.51 -0.54 -15.98
N ILE A 198 9.83 -1.68 -16.05
CA ILE A 198 10.28 -2.86 -16.80
C ILE A 198 9.27 -3.14 -17.91
N ALA A 199 9.74 -3.20 -19.16
CA ALA A 199 9.01 -3.86 -20.23
C ALA A 199 9.28 -5.37 -20.11
N TYR A 200 8.25 -6.19 -19.95
CA TYR A 200 8.41 -7.63 -19.67
C TYR A 200 9.14 -8.39 -20.78
N ASP A 201 9.04 -7.89 -22.01
CA ASP A 201 9.55 -8.56 -23.21
C ASP A 201 10.97 -8.08 -23.60
N ASP A 202 11.54 -7.13 -22.85
CA ASP A 202 12.92 -6.62 -22.98
C ASP A 202 13.87 -7.32 -21.98
#